data_AF-A0A0F9M2R4-F1
#
_entry.id   AF-A0A0F9M2R4-F1
#
_cell.length_a   1.000
_cell.length_b   1.000
_cell.length_c   1.000
_cell.angle_alpha   90.00
_cell.angle_beta   90.00
_cell.angle_gamma   90.00
#
_symmetry.space_group_name_H-M   'P 1'
#
loop_
_entity.id
_entity.type
_entity.pdbx_description
1 polymer ?
#
loop_
_entity_poly.entity_id
_entity_poly.type
_entity_poly.pdbx_seq_one_letter_code
_entity_poly.pdbx_strand_id
1 'polypeptide(L)'
;VVPGITAEQWAAMLTEQNRAAEASEALLSEAQADARRVQEAQLAANPADFVAYELYKRSLVEQGFTPEGRVRSDEEIQSLVASVLPLGEVDAIGQGRFNVDIPTTQSISRSELQGLSKTAIDTLSSFLRGGVDTGEGQFQGVNPADFFTELEEGLVPILPEQRTQFVF
;
A
#
# COMPACT_ATOMS: atom_id res chain seq x y z
N VAL A 1 -29.47 58.06 18.99
CA VAL A 1 -29.76 56.61 19.02
C VAL A 1 -29.44 56.09 17.63
N VAL A 2 -28.25 55.54 17.42
CA VAL A 2 -27.93 54.83 16.17
C VAL A 2 -28.99 53.73 16.03
N PRO A 3 -29.65 53.55 14.87
CA PRO A 3 -30.74 52.59 14.75
C PRO A 3 -30.15 51.19 14.92
N GLY A 4 -30.14 50.75 16.16
CA GLY A 4 -29.62 49.47 16.60
C GLY A 4 -30.66 48.42 16.27
N ILE A 5 -30.21 47.43 15.52
CA ILE A 5 -30.87 46.15 15.27
C ILE A 5 -31.67 45.75 16.53
N THR A 6 -32.98 45.54 16.38
CA THR A 6 -33.84 45.16 17.52
C THR A 6 -33.41 43.78 18.06
N ALA A 7 -33.76 43.45 19.29
CA ALA A 7 -33.43 42.13 19.88
C ALA A 7 -33.96 40.96 19.02
N GLU A 8 -35.12 41.13 18.39
CA GLU A 8 -35.70 40.16 17.46
C GLU A 8 -34.88 40.04 16.16
N GLN A 9 -34.38 41.15 15.62
CA GLN A 9 -33.52 41.13 14.43
C GLN A 9 -32.15 40.50 14.72
N TRP A 10 -31.60 40.70 15.93
CA TRP A 10 -30.39 40.00 16.39
C TRP A 10 -30.60 38.49 16.54
N ALA A 11 -31.71 38.07 17.13
CA ALA A 11 -32.05 36.65 17.28
C ALA A 11 -32.24 35.97 15.92
N ALA A 12 -32.89 36.65 14.97
CA ALA A 12 -33.05 36.16 13.60
C ALA A 12 -31.70 36.03 12.89
N MET A 13 -30.80 37.03 13.03
CA MET A 13 -29.47 36.99 12.43
C MET A 13 -28.58 35.88 13.01
N LEU A 14 -28.63 35.66 14.34
CA LEU A 14 -27.93 34.56 15.01
C LEU A 14 -28.45 33.20 14.56
N THR A 15 -29.77 33.04 14.42
CA THR A 15 -30.38 31.79 13.96
C THR A 15 -29.96 31.47 12.53
N GLU A 16 -29.93 32.47 11.65
CA GLU A 16 -29.48 32.28 10.27
C GLU A 16 -27.98 32.00 10.18
N GLN A 17 -27.16 32.67 11.00
CA GLN A 17 -25.72 32.41 11.09
C GLN A 17 -25.44 30.97 11.57
N ASN A 18 -26.15 30.50 12.60
CA ASN A 18 -26.01 29.13 13.10
C ASN A 18 -26.43 28.11 12.03
N ARG A 19 -27.54 28.34 11.33
CA ARG A 19 -27.98 27.47 10.23
C ARG A 19 -26.95 27.43 9.09
N ALA A 20 -26.37 28.57 8.74
CA ALA A 20 -25.32 28.65 7.72
C ALA A 20 -24.04 27.91 8.17
N ALA A 21 -23.67 28.01 9.45
CA ALA A 21 -22.54 27.29 10.02
C ALA A 21 -22.78 25.76 10.00
N GLU A 22 -23.95 25.31 10.44
CA GLU A 22 -24.36 23.90 10.40
C GLU A 22 -24.35 23.35 8.96
N ALA A 23 -24.89 24.10 8.01
CA ALA A 23 -24.88 23.71 6.60
C ALA A 23 -23.45 23.62 6.03
N SER A 24 -22.58 24.57 6.40
CA SER A 24 -21.16 24.55 6.06
C SER A 24 -20.45 23.32 6.62
N GLU A 25 -20.68 23.00 7.90
CA GLU A 25 -20.11 21.82 8.56
C GLU A 25 -20.59 20.52 7.90
N ALA A 26 -21.87 20.42 7.57
CA ALA A 26 -22.43 19.27 6.86
C ALA A 26 -21.76 19.07 5.49
N LEU A 27 -21.59 20.15 4.71
CA LEU A 27 -20.92 20.12 3.41
C LEU A 27 -19.45 19.72 3.54
N LEU A 28 -18.74 20.22 4.55
CA LEU A 28 -17.35 19.85 4.81
C LEU A 28 -17.21 18.38 5.19
N SER A 29 -18.12 17.87 6.03
CA SER A 29 -18.18 16.46 6.41
C SER A 29 -18.42 15.57 5.19
N GLU A 30 -19.36 15.94 4.32
CA GLU A 30 -19.65 15.21 3.09
C GLU A 30 -18.46 15.21 2.13
N ALA A 31 -17.83 16.37 1.92
CA ALA A 31 -16.63 16.48 1.09
C ALA A 31 -15.46 15.62 1.62
N GLN A 32 -15.29 15.54 2.94
CA GLN A 32 -14.29 14.66 3.54
C GLN A 32 -14.64 13.18 3.34
N ALA A 33 -15.92 12.81 3.42
CA ALA A 33 -16.37 11.45 3.15
C ALA A 33 -16.15 11.05 1.69
N ASP A 34 -16.39 11.97 0.75
CA ASP A 34 -16.09 11.79 -0.67
C ASP A 34 -14.58 11.63 -0.90
N ALA A 35 -13.77 12.48 -0.28
CA ALA A 35 -12.32 12.39 -0.37
C ALA A 35 -11.79 11.03 0.10
N ARG A 36 -12.33 10.48 1.21
CA ARG A 36 -11.98 9.14 1.70
C ARG A 36 -12.36 8.06 0.70
N ARG A 37 -13.58 8.09 0.16
CA ARG A 37 -14.04 7.12 -0.85
C ARG A 37 -13.18 7.16 -2.12
N VAL A 38 -12.83 8.35 -2.59
CA VAL A 38 -11.96 8.52 -3.76
C VAL A 38 -10.56 7.98 -3.48
N GLN A 39 -10.00 8.25 -2.31
CA GLN A 39 -8.69 7.73 -1.91
C GLN A 39 -8.72 6.20 -1.80
N GLU A 40 -9.77 5.64 -1.20
CA GLU A 40 -9.95 4.20 -1.08
C GLU A 40 -10.03 3.53 -2.46
N ALA A 41 -10.82 4.10 -3.38
CA ALA A 41 -10.94 3.63 -4.75
C ALA A 41 -9.62 3.69 -5.53
N GLN A 42 -8.82 4.76 -5.34
CA GLN A 42 -7.51 4.89 -5.97
C GLN A 42 -6.54 3.80 -5.51
N LEU A 43 -6.49 3.52 -4.21
CA LEU A 43 -5.64 2.47 -3.64
C LEU A 43 -6.12 1.08 -4.04
N ALA A 44 -7.43 0.86 -4.09
CA ALA A 44 -8.02 -0.42 -4.49
C ALA A 44 -7.85 -0.72 -5.99
N ALA A 45 -7.72 0.30 -6.84
CA ALA A 45 -7.59 0.16 -8.28
C ALA A 45 -6.23 -0.43 -8.72
N ASN A 46 -5.20 -0.36 -7.87
CA ASN A 46 -3.85 -0.74 -8.24
C ASN A 46 -3.26 -1.79 -7.28
N PRO A 47 -2.95 -3.02 -7.73
CA PRO A 47 -2.32 -4.04 -6.91
C PRO A 47 -0.94 -3.62 -6.35
N ALA A 48 -0.25 -2.68 -6.99
CA ALA A 48 1.02 -2.14 -6.47
C ALA A 48 0.84 -1.31 -5.19
N ASP A 49 -0.39 -0.90 -4.88
CA ASP A 49 -0.74 -0.16 -3.68
C ASP A 49 -1.48 -1.04 -2.65
N PHE A 50 -1.48 -2.36 -2.83
CA PHE A 50 -2.15 -3.33 -1.94
C PHE A 50 -1.79 -3.16 -0.46
N VAL A 51 -0.50 -3.04 -0.11
CA VAL A 51 -0.06 -2.87 1.27
C VAL A 51 -0.56 -1.53 1.83
N ALA A 52 -0.48 -0.47 1.04
CA ALA A 52 -0.98 0.85 1.43
C ALA A 52 -2.50 0.83 1.62
N TYR A 53 -3.24 0.11 0.76
CA TYR A 53 -4.67 -0.09 0.87
C TYR A 53 -5.08 -0.81 2.15
N GLU A 54 -4.41 -1.93 2.50
CA GLU A 54 -4.71 -2.67 3.72
C GLU A 54 -4.38 -1.86 4.99
N LEU A 55 -3.26 -1.12 5.00
CA LEU A 55 -2.94 -0.18 6.08
C LEU A 55 -3.96 0.96 6.18
N TYR A 56 -4.41 1.48 5.04
CA TYR A 56 -5.42 2.54 4.99
C TYR A 56 -6.73 2.08 5.61
N LYS A 57 -7.22 0.88 5.25
CA LYS A 57 -8.44 0.32 5.86
C LYS A 57 -8.33 0.13 7.37
N ARG A 58 -7.17 -0.33 7.87
CA ARG A 58 -6.91 -0.43 9.32
C ARG A 58 -7.01 0.95 9.98
N SER A 59 -6.37 1.96 9.37
CA SER A 59 -6.43 3.34 9.86
C SER A 59 -7.85 3.91 9.87
N LEU A 60 -8.70 3.54 8.90
CA LEU A 60 -10.11 3.95 8.86
C LEU A 60 -10.90 3.36 10.03
N VAL A 61 -10.72 2.07 10.32
CA VAL A 61 -11.38 1.41 11.45
C VAL A 61 -10.92 2.00 12.78
N GLU A 62 -9.63 2.29 12.94
CA GLU A 62 -9.09 2.96 14.13
C GLU A 62 -9.69 4.36 14.35
N GLN A 63 -9.98 5.09 13.26
CA GLN A 63 -10.64 6.39 13.28
C GLN A 63 -12.18 6.30 13.44
N GLY A 64 -12.74 5.09 13.51
CA GLY A 64 -14.18 4.87 13.63
C GLY A 64 -14.97 4.92 12.32
N PHE A 65 -14.29 4.89 11.17
CA PHE A 65 -14.93 4.82 9.85
C PHE A 65 -15.11 3.36 9.38
N THR A 66 -16.06 3.16 8.48
CA THR A 66 -16.30 1.87 7.82
C THR A 66 -15.65 1.88 6.43
N PRO A 67 -14.60 1.07 6.17
CA PRO A 67 -14.02 0.93 4.83
C PRO A 67 -14.97 0.20 3.86
N GLU A 68 -14.77 0.37 2.56
CA GLU A 68 -15.57 -0.29 1.51
C GLU A 68 -15.41 -1.82 1.51
N GLY A 69 -14.30 -2.34 2.06
CA GLY A 69 -14.02 -3.76 2.15
C GLY A 69 -13.72 -4.24 3.57
N ARG A 70 -13.82 -5.56 3.80
CA ARG A 70 -13.38 -6.15 5.07
C ARG A 70 -11.89 -5.88 5.31
N VAL A 71 -11.54 -5.52 6.54
CA VAL A 71 -10.15 -5.53 7.00
C VAL A 71 -9.71 -6.97 7.12
N ARG A 72 -8.61 -7.33 6.47
CA ARG A 72 -8.06 -8.69 6.53
C ARG A 72 -7.07 -8.81 7.68
N SER A 73 -7.09 -9.97 8.32
CA SER A 73 -6.05 -10.37 9.28
C SER A 73 -4.71 -10.59 8.57
N ASP A 74 -3.61 -10.60 9.34
CA ASP A 74 -2.28 -10.83 8.78
C ASP A 74 -2.19 -12.22 8.14
N GLU A 75 -2.80 -13.23 8.77
CA GLU A 75 -2.83 -14.63 8.28
C GLU A 75 -3.61 -14.77 6.96
N GLU A 76 -4.71 -14.01 6.81
CA GLU A 76 -5.46 -13.96 5.56
C GLU A 76 -4.66 -13.29 4.44
N ILE A 77 -3.90 -12.24 4.77
CA ILE A 77 -3.02 -11.56 3.81
C ILE A 77 -1.89 -12.51 3.38
N GLN A 78 -1.23 -13.18 4.32
CA GLN A 78 -0.20 -14.19 4.02
C GLN A 78 -0.74 -15.28 3.09
N SER A 79 -1.94 -15.80 3.38
CA SER A 79 -2.58 -16.83 2.56
C SER A 79 -2.90 -16.34 1.14
N LEU A 80 -3.39 -15.10 1.03
CA LEU A 80 -3.68 -14.48 -0.27
C LEU A 80 -2.40 -14.26 -1.07
N VAL A 81 -1.35 -13.75 -0.44
CA VAL A 81 -0.08 -13.49 -1.10
C VAL A 81 0.58 -14.78 -1.54
N ALA A 82 0.58 -15.84 -0.72
CA ALA A 82 1.09 -17.15 -1.11
C ALA A 82 0.34 -17.74 -2.33
N SER A 83 -0.94 -17.41 -2.49
CA SER A 83 -1.71 -17.82 -3.68
C SER A 83 -1.37 -17.03 -4.94
N VAL A 84 -1.01 -15.75 -4.79
CA VAL A 84 -0.70 -14.82 -5.89
C VAL A 84 0.76 -14.94 -6.32
N LEU A 85 1.66 -15.16 -5.36
CA LEU A 85 3.08 -15.41 -5.52
C LEU A 85 3.34 -16.88 -5.18
N PRO A 86 3.06 -17.83 -6.11
CA PRO A 86 3.36 -19.24 -5.93
C PRO A 86 4.86 -19.49 -6.12
N LEU A 87 5.67 -18.75 -5.37
CA LEU A 87 7.10 -18.97 -5.27
C LEU A 87 7.31 -20.24 -4.46
N GLY A 88 8.32 -21.04 -4.83
CA GLY A 88 8.69 -22.21 -4.05
C GLY A 88 9.20 -21.85 -2.66
N GLU A 89 9.94 -22.77 -2.05
CA GLU A 89 10.69 -22.45 -0.84
C GLU A 89 11.77 -21.41 -1.21
N VAL A 90 11.53 -20.16 -0.83
CA VAL A 90 12.39 -19.02 -1.15
C VAL A 90 13.10 -18.52 0.11
N ASP A 91 14.40 -18.28 -0.01
CA ASP A 91 15.13 -17.55 1.02
C ASP A 91 14.59 -16.12 1.10
N ALA A 92 14.14 -15.74 2.28
CA ALA A 92 13.59 -14.41 2.54
C ALA A 92 14.70 -13.43 3.00
N ILE A 93 14.68 -12.21 2.48
CA ILE A 93 15.51 -11.10 3.01
C ILE A 93 15.07 -10.75 4.43
N GLY A 94 13.77 -10.93 4.71
CA GLY A 94 13.16 -10.73 6.01
C GLY A 94 11.63 -10.75 5.93
N GLN A 95 10.98 -10.50 7.06
CA GLN A 95 9.54 -10.39 7.13
C GLN A 95 9.11 -8.98 6.74
N GLY A 96 8.27 -8.87 5.72
CA GLY A 96 7.62 -7.64 5.32
C GLY A 96 6.41 -7.32 6.17
N ARG A 97 5.62 -6.35 5.71
CA ARG A 97 4.32 -6.03 6.32
C ARG A 97 3.44 -7.28 6.40
N PHE A 98 2.62 -7.35 7.45
CA PHE A 98 1.70 -8.47 7.70
C PHE A 98 2.40 -9.83 7.88
N ASN A 99 3.69 -9.83 8.25
CA ASN A 99 4.55 -11.01 8.37
C ASN A 99 4.64 -11.84 7.07
N VAL A 100 4.59 -11.17 5.92
CA VAL A 100 4.81 -11.80 4.61
C VAL A 100 6.31 -11.87 4.34
N ASP A 101 6.83 -13.05 4.07
CA ASP A 101 8.24 -13.23 3.72
C ASP A 101 8.56 -12.56 2.38
N ILE A 102 9.53 -11.65 2.38
CA ILE A 102 9.99 -10.98 1.16
C ILE A 102 11.16 -11.77 0.57
N PRO A 103 11.02 -12.34 -0.64
CA PRO A 103 12.06 -13.17 -1.25
C PRO A 103 13.33 -12.38 -1.57
N THR A 104 14.48 -13.06 -1.54
CA THR A 104 15.74 -12.52 -2.06
C THR A 104 15.77 -12.55 -3.59
N THR A 105 16.62 -11.73 -4.19
CA THR A 105 16.88 -11.74 -5.64
C THR A 105 17.48 -13.07 -6.11
N GLN A 106 18.17 -13.80 -5.23
CA GLN A 106 18.81 -15.08 -5.55
C GLN A 106 17.89 -16.29 -5.40
N SER A 107 16.80 -16.16 -4.63
CA SER A 107 15.86 -17.26 -4.39
C SER A 107 14.82 -17.43 -5.50
N ILE A 108 14.66 -16.45 -6.39
CA ILE A 108 13.70 -16.52 -7.50
C ILE A 108 14.42 -17.00 -8.77
N SER A 109 13.99 -18.13 -9.31
CA SER A 109 14.50 -18.60 -10.60
C SER A 109 13.94 -17.81 -11.77
N ARG A 110 14.67 -17.79 -12.90
CA ARG A 110 14.21 -17.18 -14.15
C ARG A 110 12.84 -17.73 -14.60
N SER A 111 12.62 -19.03 -14.43
CA SER A 111 11.34 -19.68 -14.76
C SER A 111 10.19 -19.22 -13.87
N GLU A 112 10.43 -19.02 -12.58
CA GLU A 112 9.42 -18.50 -11.65
C GLU A 112 9.09 -17.06 -11.99
N LEU A 113 10.10 -16.20 -12.20
CA LEU A 113 9.90 -14.81 -12.59
C LEU A 113 9.08 -14.68 -13.88
N GLN A 114 9.37 -15.50 -14.89
CA GLN A 114 8.61 -15.54 -16.15
C GLN A 114 7.19 -16.09 -15.98
N GLY A 115 6.95 -16.92 -14.96
CA GLY A 115 5.64 -17.44 -14.62
C GLY A 115 4.77 -16.47 -13.81
N LEU A 116 5.35 -15.40 -13.25
CA LEU A 116 4.60 -14.41 -12.48
C LEU A 116 3.69 -13.57 -13.38
N SER A 117 2.43 -13.46 -12.97
CA SER A 117 1.48 -12.54 -13.59
C SER A 117 1.83 -11.08 -13.26
N LYS A 118 1.32 -10.13 -14.06
CA LYS A 118 1.43 -8.70 -13.75
C LYS A 118 0.92 -8.37 -12.34
N THR A 119 -0.22 -8.95 -11.94
CA THR A 119 -0.79 -8.77 -10.60
C THR A 119 0.15 -9.27 -9.50
N ALA A 120 0.86 -10.37 -9.75
CA ALA A 120 1.83 -10.91 -8.81
C ALA A 120 3.05 -9.99 -8.66
N ILE A 121 3.60 -9.51 -9.78
CA ILE A 121 4.70 -8.53 -9.80
C ILE A 121 4.30 -7.23 -9.09
N ASP A 122 3.10 -6.71 -9.38
CA ASP A 122 2.58 -5.50 -8.76
C ASP A 122 2.39 -5.72 -7.24
N THR A 123 1.83 -6.87 -6.84
CA THR A 123 1.67 -7.22 -5.42
C THR A 123 3.02 -7.31 -4.70
N LEU A 124 4.01 -8.00 -5.28
CA LEU A 124 5.37 -8.06 -4.74
C LEU A 124 6.00 -6.67 -4.64
N SER A 125 5.80 -5.82 -5.65
CA SER A 125 6.23 -4.41 -5.62
C SER A 125 5.63 -3.64 -4.45
N SER A 126 4.37 -3.93 -4.11
CA SER A 126 3.70 -3.34 -2.96
C SER A 126 4.37 -3.72 -1.64
N PHE A 127 4.73 -5.00 -1.49
CA PHE A 127 5.45 -5.49 -0.30
C PHE A 127 6.86 -4.94 -0.20
N LEU A 128 7.60 -4.86 -1.32
CA LEU A 128 8.93 -4.24 -1.36
C LEU A 128 8.86 -2.78 -0.90
N ARG A 129 7.88 -2.00 -1.39
CA ARG A 129 7.64 -0.62 -0.93
C ARG A 129 7.21 -0.55 0.53
N GLY A 130 6.37 -1.50 0.96
CA GLY A 130 5.92 -1.63 2.36
C GLY A 130 7.04 -1.89 3.35
N GLY A 131 8.14 -2.44 2.83
CA GLY A 131 9.42 -2.62 3.50
C GLY A 131 9.56 -3.95 4.23
N VAL A 132 10.81 -4.26 4.53
CA VAL A 132 11.23 -5.40 5.37
C VAL A 132 11.48 -4.91 6.79
N ASP A 133 11.13 -5.73 7.78
CA ASP A 133 11.40 -5.46 9.19
C ASP A 133 12.92 -5.45 9.43
N THR A 134 13.43 -4.32 9.89
CA THR A 134 14.85 -4.12 10.25
C THR A 134 15.11 -4.31 11.75
N GLY A 135 14.10 -4.71 12.51
CA GLY A 135 14.10 -4.74 13.96
C GLY A 135 13.45 -3.49 14.56
N GLU A 136 13.05 -3.60 15.83
CA GLU A 136 12.43 -2.51 16.60
C GLU A 136 11.11 -1.97 16.02
N GLY A 137 10.43 -2.76 15.19
CA GLY A 137 9.17 -2.38 14.53
C GLY A 137 9.35 -1.37 13.40
N GLN A 138 10.58 -1.16 12.94
CA GLN A 138 10.91 -0.31 11.80
C GLN A 138 10.86 -1.16 10.51
N PHE A 139 10.26 -0.61 9.46
CA PHE A 139 10.23 -1.24 8.14
C PHE A 139 11.01 -0.39 7.16
N GLN A 140 12.03 -0.97 6.54
CA GLN A 140 12.81 -0.31 5.50
C GLN A 140 12.26 -0.67 4.14
N GLY A 141 11.71 0.34 3.44
CA GLY A 141 11.25 0.20 2.06
C GLY A 141 12.39 -0.18 1.12
N VAL A 142 12.12 -1.14 0.24
CA VAL A 142 12.99 -1.56 -0.86
C VAL A 142 12.40 -0.99 -2.15
N ASN A 143 13.24 -0.39 -2.99
CA ASN A 143 12.81 0.10 -4.29
C ASN A 143 12.53 -1.10 -5.22
N PRO A 144 11.29 -1.29 -5.70
CA PRO A 144 10.97 -2.42 -6.57
C PRO A 144 11.77 -2.41 -7.87
N ALA A 145 12.05 -1.22 -8.44
CA ALA A 145 12.79 -1.13 -9.70
C ALA A 145 14.22 -1.69 -9.55
N ASP A 146 14.88 -1.36 -8.45
CA ASP A 146 16.23 -1.84 -8.16
C ASP A 146 16.21 -3.34 -7.89
N PHE A 147 15.24 -3.82 -7.12
CA PHE A 147 15.06 -5.25 -6.84
C PHE A 147 14.88 -6.09 -8.12
N PHE A 148 13.99 -5.69 -9.03
CA PHE A 148 13.78 -6.42 -10.28
C PHE A 148 14.96 -6.30 -11.24
N THR A 149 15.66 -5.16 -11.24
CA THR A 149 16.89 -5.00 -12.04
C THR A 149 17.97 -5.95 -11.53
N GLU A 150 18.22 -5.99 -10.22
CA GLU A 150 19.20 -6.89 -9.62
C GLU A 150 18.82 -8.36 -9.84
N LEU A 151 17.53 -8.69 -9.72
CA LEU A 151 17.02 -10.02 -10.05
C LEU A 151 17.30 -10.38 -11.51
N GLU A 152 17.05 -9.49 -12.46
CA GLU A 152 17.35 -9.73 -13.88
C GLU A 152 18.85 -9.90 -14.15
N GLU A 153 19.69 -9.06 -13.53
CA GLU A 153 21.16 -9.10 -13.64
C GLU A 153 21.75 -10.38 -13.04
N GLY A 154 21.26 -10.81 -11.87
CA GLY A 154 21.67 -12.06 -11.22
C GLY A 154 21.34 -13.30 -12.06
N LEU A 155 20.39 -13.19 -12.99
CA LEU A 155 20.03 -14.25 -13.92
C LEU A 155 20.87 -14.25 -15.20
N VAL A 156 21.70 -13.23 -15.47
CA VAL A 156 22.57 -13.19 -16.66
C VAL A 156 23.82 -14.04 -16.41
N PRO A 157 24.06 -15.11 -17.20
CA PRO A 157 25.30 -15.87 -17.08
C PRO A 157 26.48 -15.00 -17.50
N ILE A 158 27.38 -14.68 -16.57
CA ILE A 158 28.74 -14.27 -16.94
C ILE A 158 29.41 -15.49 -17.57
N LEU A 159 29.71 -15.42 -18.87
CA LEU A 159 30.52 -16.43 -19.54
C LEU A 159 31.82 -16.58 -18.75
N PRO A 160 32.12 -17.74 -18.14
CA PRO A 160 33.42 -17.94 -17.52
C PRO A 160 34.46 -17.80 -18.63
N GLU A 161 35.49 -16.97 -18.41
CA GLU A 161 36.62 -16.86 -19.34
C GLU A 161 37.13 -18.28 -19.62
N GLN A 162 36.90 -18.78 -20.84
CA GLN A 162 37.47 -20.02 -21.29
C GLN A 162 38.99 -19.81 -21.35
N ARG A 163 39.69 -20.18 -20.28
CA ARG A 163 41.13 -20.41 -20.35
C ARG A 163 41.32 -21.65 -21.23
N THR A 164 41.40 -21.43 -22.53
CA THR A 164 41.84 -22.43 -23.49
C THR A 164 43.28 -22.80 -23.14
N GLN A 165 43.46 -23.83 -22.32
CA GLN A 165 44.76 -24.46 -22.13
C GLN A 165 44.98 -25.41 -23.30
N PHE A 166 45.75 -24.97 -24.28
CA PHE A 166 46.31 -25.87 -25.28
C PHE A 166 47.45 -26.65 -24.62
N VAL A 167 47.31 -27.97 -24.53
CA VAL A 167 48.41 -28.89 -24.24
C VAL A 167 48.95 -29.37 -25.59
N PHE A 168 50.22 -29.07 -25.87
CA PHE A 168 50.96 -29.61 -27.01
C PHE A 168 51.69 -30.88 -26.62
#